data_AF-A0A7J4T413-F1
#
_entry.id   AF-A0A7J4T413-F1
#
_cell.length_a   1.000
_cell.length_b   1.000
_cell.length_c   1.000
_cell.angle_alpha   90.00
_cell.angle_beta   90.00
_cell.angle_gamma   90.00
#
_symmetry.space_group_name_H-M   'P 1'
#
loop_
_entity.id
_entity.type
_entity.pdbx_description
1 polymer ?
#
loop_
_entity_poly.entity_id
_entity_poly.type
_entity_poly.pdbx_seq_one_letter_code
_entity_poly.pdbx_strand_id
1 'polypeptide(L)'
;MARASSTIITGLLLLLLSTTYLTFNGLAEDEKTYEPGFVEWEVSEHNRLYLSGSDDEALLTRYNADVAPGGFTTFRTAGEIEIFDLQTPPLIEGFNASLNISTYFTVLISSGPSTCTATQSPVTLTSEFYIGSAIVHQATVSEVITRAGEPGAENFSTTPTDAGFVSAKPGDTMRLRLLINNECAATISVEWGGAESRSGGVIIQGMLYEPQFQVRVDDLGIAQIEFTPIMPWGYDDLEKLEFTIWGPVPETDKSIFDTMFLVEQFGSDAPINRTDSNGREAMVWTGKLQLPEGDMVLKVCIKTADSHIDLKCHAQGLIRFEVTDETEPLASAGLWLSLSCMGTVLIFIVNTFRTGVLIPPPLIGALLVMGLLFIPLANDMPDMGGDVRVSEDARIPDFILHQYGNGSVSLDDLMKGKKAVAIGISIPASNNAYDQIKEFRDAQELLGDDVAFVQVVTGDDVRMDDLIPLFE
;
A
#
# COMPACT_ATOMS: atom_id res chain seq x y z
N MET A 1 -37.10 -58.22 25.53
CA MET A 1 -37.25 -57.80 24.11
C MET A 1 -37.23 -56.28 23.90
N ALA A 2 -37.44 -55.42 24.92
CA ALA A 2 -37.51 -53.96 24.74
C ALA A 2 -36.16 -53.19 24.77
N ARG A 3 -35.05 -53.80 25.22
CA ARG A 3 -33.75 -53.10 25.34
C ARG A 3 -32.90 -53.08 24.07
N ALA A 4 -33.14 -54.00 23.13
CA ALA A 4 -32.38 -54.08 21.87
C ALA A 4 -32.89 -53.10 20.80
N SER A 5 -34.15 -52.65 20.91
CA SER A 5 -34.77 -51.74 19.94
C SER A 5 -34.28 -50.29 20.10
N SER A 6 -34.02 -49.83 21.33
CA SER A 6 -33.61 -48.45 21.58
C SER A 6 -32.18 -48.15 21.10
N THR A 7 -31.25 -49.09 21.24
CA THR A 7 -29.85 -48.96 20.78
C THR A 7 -29.71 -49.01 19.26
N ILE A 8 -30.58 -49.77 18.58
CA ILE A 8 -30.59 -49.84 17.12
C ILE A 8 -31.17 -48.55 16.54
N ILE A 9 -32.20 -47.97 17.17
CA ILE A 9 -32.79 -46.70 16.72
C ILE A 9 -31.84 -45.52 16.95
N THR A 10 -31.13 -45.46 18.08
CA THR A 10 -30.10 -44.42 18.30
C THR A 10 -28.89 -44.58 17.38
N GLY A 11 -28.45 -45.82 17.13
CA GLY A 11 -27.39 -46.10 16.16
C GLY A 11 -27.77 -45.70 14.74
N LEU A 12 -29.03 -45.95 14.33
CA LEU A 12 -29.54 -45.57 13.00
C LEU A 12 -29.71 -44.04 12.88
N LEU A 13 -30.12 -43.36 13.95
CA LEU A 13 -30.24 -41.89 13.98
C LEU A 13 -28.87 -41.21 13.87
N LEU A 14 -27.85 -41.73 14.56
CA LEU A 14 -26.45 -41.27 14.47
C LEU A 14 -25.84 -41.56 13.09
N LEU A 15 -26.19 -42.70 12.47
CA LEU A 15 -25.76 -43.00 11.11
C LEU A 15 -26.42 -42.06 10.09
N LEU A 16 -27.72 -41.80 10.23
CA LEU A 16 -28.47 -40.86 9.38
C LEU A 16 -27.95 -39.42 9.51
N LEU A 17 -27.64 -38.97 10.74
CA LEU A 17 -26.98 -37.70 11.02
C LEU A 17 -25.59 -37.65 10.35
N SER A 18 -24.78 -38.72 10.46
CA SER A 18 -23.45 -38.77 9.83
C SER A 18 -23.51 -38.76 8.29
N THR A 19 -24.54 -39.38 7.68
CA THR A 19 -24.71 -39.36 6.22
C THR A 19 -25.22 -38.02 5.71
N THR A 20 -26.02 -37.28 6.48
CA THR A 20 -26.43 -35.92 6.10
C THR A 20 -25.29 -34.90 6.20
N TYR A 21 -24.32 -35.10 7.10
CA TYR A 21 -23.10 -34.29 7.15
C TYR A 21 -22.15 -34.57 5.97
N LEU A 22 -22.15 -35.79 5.41
CA LEU A 22 -21.26 -36.17 4.31
C LEU A 22 -21.82 -35.84 2.91
N THR A 23 -23.13 -35.63 2.75
CA THR A 23 -23.74 -35.31 1.44
C THR A 23 -23.91 -33.81 1.17
N PHE A 24 -23.61 -32.93 2.13
CA PHE A 24 -23.70 -31.47 1.94
C PHE A 24 -22.44 -30.84 1.32
N ASN A 25 -21.33 -31.57 1.21
CA ASN A 25 -20.10 -31.10 0.56
C ASN A 25 -20.06 -31.42 -0.95
N GLY A 26 -21.20 -31.75 -1.57
CA GLY A 26 -21.26 -32.34 -2.92
C GLY A 26 -21.76 -31.42 -4.03
N LEU A 27 -22.01 -30.13 -3.77
CA LEU A 27 -22.41 -29.13 -4.77
C LEU A 27 -21.85 -27.75 -4.39
N ALA A 28 -20.54 -27.66 -4.14
CA ALA A 28 -19.86 -26.39 -4.30
C ALA A 28 -19.46 -26.32 -5.78
N GLU A 29 -20.18 -25.51 -6.54
CA GLU A 29 -19.57 -24.79 -7.66
C GLU A 29 -18.29 -24.13 -7.09
N ASP A 30 -17.18 -24.08 -7.83
CA ASP A 30 -15.96 -23.39 -7.37
C ASP A 30 -16.29 -21.89 -7.20
N GLU A 31 -16.94 -21.54 -6.09
CA GLU A 31 -17.27 -20.18 -5.70
C GLU A 31 -15.94 -19.56 -5.29
N LYS A 32 -15.51 -18.56 -6.06
CA LYS A 32 -14.27 -17.85 -5.81
C LYS A 32 -14.39 -17.13 -4.47
N THR A 33 -13.86 -17.71 -3.42
CA THR A 33 -13.65 -17.04 -2.14
C THR A 33 -12.39 -16.19 -2.23
N TYR A 34 -12.44 -14.99 -1.65
CA TYR A 34 -11.27 -14.12 -1.55
C TYR A 34 -10.84 -14.07 -0.09
N GLU A 35 -9.69 -14.62 0.25
CA GLU A 35 -9.22 -14.62 1.66
C GLU A 35 -8.47 -13.32 1.99
N PRO A 36 -8.34 -12.98 3.29
CA PRO A 36 -7.40 -11.95 3.76
C PRO A 36 -6.01 -12.17 3.18
N GLY A 37 -5.37 -11.09 2.71
CA GLY A 37 -4.10 -11.14 1.98
C GLY A 37 -4.27 -11.24 0.45
N PHE A 38 -5.49 -11.31 -0.08
CA PHE A 38 -5.74 -11.15 -1.50
C PHE A 38 -5.34 -9.73 -1.97
N VAL A 39 -4.48 -9.66 -2.97
CA VAL A 39 -4.02 -8.41 -3.58
C VAL A 39 -4.22 -8.49 -5.09
N GLU A 40 -4.84 -7.47 -5.66
CA GLU A 40 -4.98 -7.31 -7.11
C GLU A 40 -4.63 -5.89 -7.53
N TRP A 41 -3.85 -5.78 -8.59
CA TRP A 41 -3.46 -4.53 -9.21
C TRP A 41 -3.89 -4.49 -10.67
N GLU A 42 -4.55 -3.38 -11.03
CA GLU A 42 -4.81 -3.00 -12.41
C GLU A 42 -3.96 -1.77 -12.71
N VAL A 43 -2.86 -1.96 -13.44
CA VAL A 43 -1.90 -0.90 -13.79
C VAL A 43 -2.05 -0.56 -15.26
N SER A 44 -2.13 0.74 -15.57
CA SER A 44 -2.11 1.25 -16.93
C SER A 44 -0.75 0.97 -17.56
N GLU A 45 -0.76 0.20 -18.65
CA GLU A 45 0.42 0.01 -19.48
C GLU A 45 0.75 1.25 -20.32
N HIS A 46 -0.11 2.26 -20.35
CA HIS A 46 0.10 3.45 -21.17
C HIS A 46 0.85 4.52 -20.38
N ASN A 47 2.13 4.68 -20.69
CA ASN A 47 2.99 5.69 -20.10
C ASN A 47 3.40 6.72 -21.15
N ARG A 48 3.55 7.98 -20.76
CA ARG A 48 3.94 9.06 -21.69
C ARG A 48 5.10 9.90 -21.16
N LEU A 49 5.88 10.42 -22.11
CA LEU A 49 6.82 11.52 -21.91
C LEU A 49 6.44 12.63 -22.88
N TYR A 50 6.31 13.85 -22.36
CA TYR A 50 5.92 15.05 -23.08
C TYR A 50 7.15 15.92 -23.34
N LEU A 51 7.14 16.62 -24.47
CA LEU A 51 8.12 17.66 -24.78
C LEU A 51 7.58 19.02 -24.40
N SER A 52 8.28 19.72 -23.51
CA SER A 52 7.93 21.03 -22.98
C SER A 52 9.03 22.05 -23.16
N GLY A 53 8.70 23.33 -23.08
CA GLY A 53 9.68 24.42 -23.06
C GLY A 53 9.77 25.16 -24.40
N SER A 54 10.36 26.35 -24.33
CA SER A 54 10.57 27.20 -25.50
C SER A 54 11.63 26.62 -26.43
N ASP A 55 11.76 27.21 -27.62
CA ASP A 55 12.69 26.80 -28.68
C ASP A 55 14.15 26.62 -28.17
N ASP A 56 14.58 27.41 -27.18
CA ASP A 56 15.94 27.39 -26.61
C ASP A 56 16.09 26.50 -25.36
N GLU A 57 14.98 26.12 -24.70
CA GLU A 57 14.97 25.40 -23.41
C GLU A 57 13.98 24.23 -23.43
N ALA A 58 14.04 23.40 -24.47
CA ALA A 58 13.22 22.20 -24.55
C ALA A 58 13.60 21.17 -23.47
N LEU A 59 12.59 20.48 -22.92
CA LEU A 59 12.69 19.52 -21.83
C LEU A 59 11.81 18.30 -22.13
N LEU A 60 12.33 17.11 -21.82
CA LEU A 60 11.56 15.87 -21.82
C LEU A 60 11.06 15.59 -20.40
N THR A 61 9.74 15.60 -20.20
CA THR A 61 9.11 15.54 -18.87
C THR A 61 7.94 14.58 -18.82
N ARG A 62 7.57 14.15 -17.60
CA ARG A 62 6.37 13.35 -17.35
C ARG A 62 5.11 14.21 -17.26
N TYR A 63 5.20 15.48 -16.88
CA TYR A 63 4.03 16.31 -16.62
C TYR A 63 3.32 16.79 -17.89
N ASN A 64 2.00 16.60 -17.92
CA ASN A 64 1.12 17.00 -19.04
C ASN A 64 0.58 18.44 -18.91
N ALA A 65 0.51 18.99 -17.69
CA ALA A 65 -0.22 20.24 -17.42
C ALA A 65 0.43 21.45 -18.11
N ASP A 66 -0.17 21.91 -19.22
CA ASP A 66 0.17 23.14 -19.96
C ASP A 66 1.67 23.31 -20.24
N VAL A 67 2.19 22.27 -20.88
CA VAL A 67 3.48 22.22 -21.55
C VAL A 67 3.72 23.52 -22.33
N ALA A 68 4.74 24.29 -21.94
CA ALA A 68 5.04 25.57 -22.59
C ALA A 68 5.29 25.32 -24.10
N PRO A 69 4.64 26.09 -24.99
CA PRO A 69 4.78 25.85 -26.41
C PRO A 69 6.20 26.22 -26.87
N GLY A 70 6.72 25.39 -27.76
CA GLY A 70 7.99 25.61 -28.44
C GLY A 70 7.96 24.99 -29.83
N GLY A 71 8.99 25.26 -30.59
CA GLY A 71 9.16 24.64 -31.88
C GLY A 71 10.54 24.84 -32.46
N PHE A 72 10.78 24.11 -33.55
CA PHE A 72 11.98 24.21 -34.34
C PHE A 72 11.62 24.47 -35.79
N THR A 73 12.14 25.56 -36.33
CA THR A 73 11.90 25.95 -37.72
C THR A 73 13.13 25.73 -38.58
N THR A 74 12.95 25.09 -39.72
CA THR A 74 14.02 24.89 -40.70
C THR A 74 13.54 25.11 -42.13
N PHE A 75 14.41 25.67 -42.96
CA PHE A 75 14.24 25.68 -44.40
C PHE A 75 14.64 24.32 -45.00
N ARG A 76 14.69 24.23 -46.33
CA ARG A 76 15.22 23.06 -47.04
C ARG A 76 16.61 22.70 -46.52
N THR A 77 16.78 21.45 -46.11
CA THR A 77 18.02 20.95 -45.52
C THR A 77 18.86 20.20 -46.56
N ALA A 78 20.17 20.14 -46.32
CA ALA A 78 21.10 19.34 -47.11
C ALA A 78 21.47 18.07 -46.33
N GLY A 79 20.47 17.21 -46.09
CA GLY A 79 20.56 16.04 -45.21
C GLY A 79 19.81 16.23 -43.88
N GLU A 80 19.97 15.26 -42.98
CA GLU A 80 19.36 15.29 -41.65
C GLU A 80 20.05 16.32 -40.75
N ILE A 81 19.24 17.13 -40.07
CA ILE A 81 19.65 18.09 -39.05
C ILE A 81 19.02 17.65 -37.73
N GLU A 82 19.80 17.69 -36.65
CA GLU A 82 19.30 17.43 -35.31
C GLU A 82 18.45 18.61 -34.82
N ILE A 83 17.23 18.31 -34.36
CA ILE A 83 16.34 19.27 -33.72
C ILE A 83 16.76 19.43 -32.26
N PHE A 84 16.80 18.31 -31.53
CA PHE A 84 17.20 18.26 -30.12
C PHE A 84 17.70 16.87 -29.73
N ASP A 85 18.40 16.83 -28.60
CA ASP A 85 18.77 15.62 -27.86
C ASP A 85 18.49 15.85 -26.37
N LEU A 86 17.36 15.31 -25.89
CA LEU A 86 16.78 15.64 -24.58
C LEU A 86 16.73 14.41 -23.70
N GLN A 87 16.93 14.59 -22.40
CA GLN A 87 16.93 13.51 -21.42
C GLN A 87 16.02 13.82 -20.23
N THR A 88 15.41 12.78 -19.67
CA THR A 88 14.68 12.86 -18.41
C THR A 88 15.64 12.99 -17.22
N PRO A 89 15.14 13.38 -16.03
CA PRO A 89 15.85 13.12 -14.78
C PRO A 89 16.23 11.63 -14.65
N PRO A 90 17.33 11.33 -13.94
CA PRO A 90 17.77 9.95 -13.74
C PRO A 90 16.73 9.15 -12.95
N LEU A 91 16.64 7.86 -13.24
CA LEU A 91 15.73 6.95 -12.56
C LEU A 91 16.17 6.74 -11.10
N ILE A 92 15.23 6.82 -10.17
CA ILE A 92 15.42 6.48 -8.76
C ILE A 92 15.38 4.95 -8.62
N GLU A 93 14.36 4.31 -9.20
CA GLU A 93 14.21 2.85 -9.21
C GLU A 93 14.41 2.30 -10.62
N GLY A 94 15.08 1.15 -10.69
CA GLY A 94 15.19 0.39 -11.94
C GLY A 94 13.93 -0.40 -12.23
N PHE A 95 13.71 -0.74 -13.50
CA PHE A 95 12.59 -1.59 -13.91
C PHE A 95 13.03 -2.59 -14.97
N ASN A 96 12.25 -3.66 -15.09
CA ASN A 96 12.43 -4.69 -16.11
C ASN A 96 11.08 -5.00 -16.73
N ALA A 97 10.87 -4.61 -17.99
CA ALA A 97 9.57 -4.69 -18.62
C ALA A 97 9.68 -4.96 -20.12
N SER A 98 8.64 -5.61 -20.67
CA SER A 98 8.47 -5.67 -22.12
C SER A 98 7.83 -4.37 -22.58
N LEU A 99 8.49 -3.64 -23.48
CA LEU A 99 8.04 -2.31 -23.89
C LEU A 99 7.75 -2.26 -25.39
N ASN A 100 6.70 -1.53 -25.73
CA ASN A 100 6.40 -1.12 -27.09
C ASN A 100 6.41 0.41 -27.15
N ILE A 101 7.20 0.98 -28.07
CA ILE A 101 7.53 2.40 -28.05
C ILE A 101 7.11 3.04 -29.36
N SER A 102 6.43 4.18 -29.27
CA SER A 102 6.14 5.06 -30.40
C SER A 102 6.39 6.51 -30.03
N THR A 103 6.53 7.35 -31.05
CA THR A 103 6.73 8.80 -30.91
C THR A 103 5.70 9.52 -31.76
N TYR A 104 5.32 10.72 -31.35
CA TYR A 104 4.36 11.56 -32.07
C TYR A 104 4.83 13.01 -32.04
N PHE A 105 4.67 13.70 -33.16
CA PHE A 105 5.05 15.11 -33.33
C PHE A 105 4.09 15.82 -34.26
N THR A 106 3.84 17.10 -34.01
CA THR A 106 3.12 17.95 -34.95
C THR A 106 4.09 18.70 -35.86
N VAL A 107 3.83 18.66 -37.16
CA VAL A 107 4.62 19.37 -38.17
C VAL A 107 3.71 20.25 -39.02
N LEU A 108 4.15 21.49 -39.30
CA LEU A 108 3.42 22.43 -40.15
C LEU A 108 4.35 23.28 -41.03
N ILE A 109 3.78 23.88 -42.08
CA ILE A 109 4.49 24.89 -42.88
C ILE A 109 4.30 26.27 -42.21
N SER A 110 5.41 26.86 -41.79
CA SER A 110 5.45 28.18 -41.11
C SER A 110 5.55 29.34 -42.12
N SER A 111 6.33 29.19 -43.18
CA SER A 111 6.44 30.20 -44.24
C SER A 111 6.86 29.59 -45.59
N GLY A 112 6.50 30.23 -46.71
CA GLY A 112 6.83 29.76 -48.06
C GLY A 112 5.61 29.28 -48.86
N PRO A 113 5.79 28.41 -49.88
CA PRO A 113 4.68 27.89 -50.67
C PRO A 113 3.68 27.16 -49.79
N SER A 114 2.39 27.33 -50.06
CA SER A 114 1.31 26.84 -49.20
C SER A 114 1.18 25.32 -49.14
N THR A 115 1.90 24.58 -50.00
CA THR A 115 1.92 23.12 -50.06
C THR A 115 3.29 22.61 -50.52
N CYS A 116 3.69 21.41 -50.10
CA CYS A 116 4.87 20.69 -50.59
C CYS A 116 4.53 19.69 -51.72
N THR A 117 3.25 19.60 -52.08
CA THR A 117 2.71 18.62 -53.05
C THR A 117 3.14 18.87 -54.49
N ALA A 118 3.40 20.12 -54.88
CA ALA A 118 3.74 20.47 -56.26
C ALA A 118 5.05 19.81 -56.74
N THR A 119 5.99 19.56 -55.82
CA THR A 119 7.30 18.97 -56.11
C THR A 119 7.47 17.56 -55.54
N GLN A 120 6.44 16.99 -54.90
CA GLN A 120 6.50 15.73 -54.14
C GLN A 120 7.72 15.66 -53.21
N SER A 121 8.05 16.77 -52.56
CA SER A 121 9.22 16.87 -51.69
C SER A 121 8.80 16.58 -50.25
N PRO A 122 9.14 15.41 -49.70
CA PRO A 122 8.71 15.03 -48.36
C PRO A 122 9.48 15.78 -47.28
N VAL A 123 8.85 15.83 -46.11
CA VAL A 123 9.51 16.09 -44.84
C VAL A 123 9.68 14.75 -44.15
N THR A 124 10.89 14.48 -43.67
CA THR A 124 11.23 13.23 -43.00
C THR A 124 11.67 13.55 -41.57
N LEU A 125 11.07 12.88 -40.58
CA LEU A 125 11.50 12.89 -39.20
C LEU A 125 12.06 11.53 -38.81
N THR A 126 13.24 11.53 -38.20
CA THR A 126 13.88 10.34 -37.64
C THR A 126 13.96 10.50 -36.13
N SER A 127 13.28 9.63 -35.38
CA SER A 127 13.30 9.61 -33.92
C SER A 127 14.12 8.43 -33.42
N GLU A 128 14.97 8.70 -32.42
CA GLU A 128 15.75 7.71 -31.70
C GLU A 128 15.48 7.86 -30.21
N PHE A 129 15.01 6.79 -29.57
CA PHE A 129 14.78 6.77 -28.13
C PHE A 129 15.70 5.76 -27.44
N TYR A 130 16.32 6.22 -26.37
CA TYR A 130 17.32 5.50 -25.60
C TYR A 130 16.84 5.33 -24.16
N ILE A 131 17.08 4.16 -23.60
CA ILE A 131 16.96 3.91 -22.16
C ILE A 131 18.35 3.51 -21.67
N GLY A 132 18.94 4.34 -20.80
CA GLY A 132 20.36 4.25 -20.48
C GLY A 132 21.23 4.43 -21.74
N SER A 133 22.05 3.44 -22.07
CA SER A 133 22.88 3.45 -23.28
C SER A 133 22.29 2.70 -24.48
N ALA A 134 21.15 2.03 -24.31
CA ALA A 134 20.57 1.18 -25.35
C ALA A 134 19.54 1.94 -26.19
N ILE A 135 19.61 1.81 -27.52
CA ILE A 135 18.55 2.26 -28.43
C ILE A 135 17.40 1.26 -28.34
N VAL A 136 16.22 1.73 -27.93
CA VAL A 136 15.01 0.90 -27.77
C VAL A 136 13.96 1.22 -28.84
N HIS A 137 14.06 2.38 -29.49
CA HIS A 137 13.23 2.75 -30.63
C HIS A 137 14.06 3.54 -31.63
N GLN A 138 13.95 3.20 -32.90
CA GLN A 138 14.47 4.00 -34.00
C GLN A 138 13.50 3.87 -35.17
N ALA A 139 12.88 4.98 -35.55
CA ALA A 139 11.90 5.00 -36.62
C ALA A 139 11.99 6.29 -37.43
N THR A 140 11.61 6.18 -38.71
CA THR A 140 11.60 7.30 -39.64
C THR A 140 10.21 7.42 -40.26
N VAL A 141 9.62 8.61 -40.19
CA VAL A 141 8.33 8.94 -40.79
C VAL A 141 8.56 9.98 -41.87
N SER A 142 8.00 9.77 -43.06
CA SER A 142 8.17 10.65 -44.21
C SER A 142 6.83 10.93 -44.86
N GLU A 143 6.40 12.19 -44.84
CA GLU A 143 5.08 12.63 -45.30
C GLU A 143 5.21 13.91 -46.15
N VAL A 144 4.23 14.16 -47.02
CA VAL A 144 4.19 15.35 -47.87
C VAL A 144 3.10 16.30 -47.39
N ILE A 145 3.51 17.41 -46.76
CA ILE A 145 2.59 18.35 -46.14
C ILE A 145 1.74 19.08 -47.18
N THR A 146 0.43 19.01 -47.00
CA THR A 146 -0.55 19.42 -48.01
C THR A 146 -1.11 20.83 -47.83
N ARG A 147 -0.96 21.44 -46.65
CA ARG A 147 -1.51 22.77 -46.35
C ARG A 147 -0.62 23.53 -45.35
N ALA A 148 -0.55 24.85 -45.49
CA ALA A 148 0.20 25.73 -44.59
C ALA A 148 -0.61 26.26 -43.40
N GLY A 149 0.11 26.60 -42.32
CA GLY A 149 -0.44 27.07 -41.05
C GLY A 149 -1.11 25.97 -40.21
N GLU A 150 -1.65 26.35 -39.05
CA GLU A 150 -2.37 25.45 -38.13
C GLU A 150 -3.44 24.55 -38.76
N PRO A 151 -4.32 25.00 -39.70
CA PRO A 151 -5.30 24.10 -40.31
C PRO A 151 -4.69 23.04 -41.24
N GLY A 152 -3.36 23.06 -41.44
CA GLY A 152 -2.56 22.08 -42.16
C GLY A 152 -1.51 21.39 -41.29
N ALA A 153 -1.63 21.46 -39.96
CA ALA A 153 -0.81 20.67 -39.04
C ALA A 153 -1.04 19.17 -39.29
N GLU A 154 0.04 18.44 -39.55
CA GLU A 154 0.03 16.99 -39.77
C GLU A 154 0.72 16.28 -38.60
N ASN A 155 0.15 15.15 -38.18
CA ASN A 155 0.71 14.33 -37.09
C ASN A 155 1.68 13.31 -37.66
N PHE A 156 2.95 13.46 -37.32
CA PHE A 156 4.02 12.52 -37.61
C PHE A 156 4.14 11.55 -36.45
N SER A 157 3.35 10.47 -36.50
CA SER A 157 3.42 9.38 -35.52
C SER A 157 4.15 8.16 -36.09
N THR A 158 5.04 7.57 -35.30
CA THR A 158 5.73 6.33 -35.66
C THR A 158 4.87 5.13 -35.33
N THR A 159 5.04 4.04 -36.08
CA THR A 159 4.44 2.76 -35.70
C THR A 159 5.10 2.24 -34.41
N PRO A 160 4.31 1.72 -33.46
CA PRO A 160 4.87 1.11 -32.26
C PRO A 160 5.91 0.05 -32.61
N THR A 161 7.11 0.19 -32.05
CA THR A 161 8.21 -0.77 -32.18
C THR A 161 8.32 -1.58 -30.90
N ASP A 162 8.22 -2.90 -31.04
CA ASP A 162 8.49 -3.83 -29.96
C ASP A 162 9.98 -3.77 -29.58
N ALA A 163 10.27 -3.14 -28.45
CA ALA A 163 11.62 -3.05 -27.89
C ALA A 163 12.02 -4.35 -27.16
N GLY A 164 11.09 -5.31 -27.03
CA GLY A 164 11.28 -6.53 -26.25
C GLY A 164 11.50 -6.23 -24.78
N PHE A 165 12.27 -7.09 -24.11
CA PHE A 165 12.56 -6.98 -22.70
C PHE A 165 13.67 -5.93 -22.44
N VAL A 166 13.29 -4.80 -21.87
CA VAL A 166 14.18 -3.70 -21.52
C VAL A 166 14.45 -3.73 -20.01
N SER A 167 15.72 -3.57 -19.64
CA SER A 167 16.18 -3.48 -18.25
C SER A 167 16.86 -2.14 -18.03
N ALA A 168 16.35 -1.34 -17.10
CA ALA A 168 16.90 -0.06 -16.69
C ALA A 168 17.37 -0.11 -15.24
N LYS A 169 18.46 0.58 -14.93
CA LYS A 169 19.03 0.62 -13.57
C LYS A 169 18.77 1.98 -12.92
N PRO A 170 18.79 2.03 -11.57
CA PRO A 170 18.90 3.30 -10.86
C PRO A 170 20.05 4.15 -11.41
N GLY A 171 19.79 5.41 -11.71
CA GLY A 171 20.72 6.37 -12.30
C GLY A 171 20.72 6.44 -13.83
N ASP A 172 20.09 5.49 -14.53
CA ASP A 172 19.93 5.59 -15.99
C ASP A 172 18.98 6.75 -16.35
N THR A 173 19.07 7.27 -17.57
CA THR A 173 18.17 8.31 -18.09
C THR A 173 17.45 7.83 -19.34
N MET A 174 16.24 8.32 -19.58
CA MET A 174 15.57 8.14 -20.86
C MET A 174 15.89 9.34 -21.76
N ARG A 175 16.37 9.09 -22.98
CA ARG A 175 16.84 10.13 -23.90
C ARG A 175 16.14 10.04 -25.25
N LEU A 176 15.60 11.15 -25.72
CA LEU A 176 14.95 11.28 -27.02
C LEU A 176 15.77 12.20 -27.92
N ARG A 177 16.15 11.69 -29.08
CA ARG A 177 16.81 12.45 -30.13
C ARG A 177 15.93 12.50 -31.36
N LEU A 178 15.75 13.70 -31.91
CA LEU A 178 14.92 13.93 -33.08
C LEU A 178 15.72 14.61 -34.18
N LEU A 179 15.66 14.07 -35.39
CA LEU A 179 16.29 14.62 -36.58
C LEU A 179 15.24 14.92 -37.64
N ILE A 180 15.49 15.95 -38.45
CA ILE A 180 14.64 16.35 -39.57
C ILE A 180 15.45 16.45 -40.86
N ASN A 181 14.86 15.93 -41.94
CA ASN A 181 15.30 16.20 -43.31
C ASN A 181 14.12 16.82 -44.07
N ASN A 182 14.27 18.08 -44.46
CA ASN A 182 13.24 18.82 -45.20
C ASN A 182 13.66 18.98 -46.66
N GLU A 183 13.02 18.24 -47.56
CA GLU A 183 13.27 18.40 -49.00
C GLU A 183 12.41 19.50 -49.64
N CYS A 184 11.37 19.96 -48.92
CA CYS A 184 10.45 20.97 -49.40
C CYS A 184 11.08 22.36 -49.44
N ALA A 185 10.68 23.17 -50.41
CA ALA A 185 11.12 24.57 -50.52
C ALA A 185 10.40 25.51 -49.53
N ALA A 186 9.48 24.99 -48.72
CA ALA A 186 8.84 25.73 -47.64
C ALA A 186 9.63 25.60 -46.33
N THR A 187 9.50 26.60 -45.47
CA THR A 187 9.98 26.56 -44.09
C THR A 187 9.02 25.71 -43.28
N ILE A 188 9.55 24.64 -42.69
CA ILE A 188 8.82 23.70 -41.86
C ILE A 188 9.08 24.02 -40.40
N SER A 189 8.03 23.92 -39.59
CA SER A 189 8.06 24.03 -38.13
C SER A 189 7.64 22.70 -37.54
N VAL A 190 8.47 22.14 -36.65
CA VAL A 190 8.06 21.06 -35.74
C VAL A 190 7.67 21.74 -34.44
N GLU A 191 6.43 21.56 -33.99
CA GLU A 191 5.89 22.24 -32.81
C GLU A 191 5.56 21.22 -31.72
N TRP A 192 5.82 21.61 -30.47
CA TRP A 192 5.48 20.86 -29.27
C TRP A 192 4.96 21.82 -28.19
N GLY A 193 4.26 21.28 -27.20
CA GLY A 193 3.61 22.06 -26.16
C GLY A 193 2.42 22.90 -26.61
N GLY A 194 1.58 23.29 -25.66
CA GLY A 194 0.31 23.96 -25.89
C GLY A 194 -0.88 22.99 -26.04
N ALA A 195 -2.01 23.50 -26.55
CA ALA A 195 -3.25 22.73 -26.72
C ALA A 195 -3.08 21.49 -27.62
N GLU A 196 -3.98 20.51 -27.51
CA GLU A 196 -3.90 19.15 -28.09
C GLU A 196 -3.40 19.04 -29.54
N SER A 197 -3.57 20.08 -30.38
CA SER A 197 -3.08 20.11 -31.75
C SER A 197 -1.55 20.24 -31.89
N ARG A 198 -0.83 20.65 -30.84
CA ARG A 198 0.63 20.90 -30.81
C ARG A 198 1.34 19.97 -29.83
N SER A 199 1.00 18.70 -29.83
CA SER A 199 1.56 17.73 -28.89
C SER A 199 2.76 16.99 -29.49
N GLY A 200 3.81 16.81 -28.68
CA GLY A 200 5.01 16.08 -29.05
C GLY A 200 5.53 15.24 -27.90
N GLY A 201 5.99 14.02 -28.17
CA GLY A 201 6.46 13.15 -27.11
C GLY A 201 6.69 11.69 -27.49
N VAL A 202 6.87 10.87 -26.45
CA VAL A 202 7.07 9.43 -26.52
C VAL A 202 5.92 8.73 -25.80
N ILE A 203 5.36 7.70 -26.42
CA ILE A 203 4.41 6.78 -25.81
C ILE A 203 5.16 5.49 -25.54
N ILE A 204 5.16 5.08 -24.27
CA ILE A 204 5.77 3.86 -23.77
C ILE A 204 4.63 2.95 -23.32
N GLN A 205 4.41 1.87 -24.06
CA GLN A 205 3.41 0.86 -23.73
C GLN A 205 4.09 -0.32 -23.03
N GLY A 206 3.74 -0.53 -21.76
CA GLY A 206 4.24 -1.60 -20.91
C GLY A 206 4.15 -1.23 -19.43
N MET A 207 4.35 -2.21 -18.55
CA MET A 207 4.32 -2.00 -17.10
C MET A 207 5.67 -1.48 -16.60
N LEU A 208 5.76 -0.19 -16.29
CA LEU A 208 7.00 0.42 -15.78
C LEU A 208 7.20 0.25 -14.28
N TYR A 209 6.12 -0.02 -13.53
CA TYR A 209 6.16 -0.13 -12.08
C TYR A 209 5.06 -1.04 -11.56
N GLU A 210 5.29 -1.57 -10.36
CA GLU A 210 4.28 -2.28 -9.58
C GLU A 210 4.27 -1.66 -8.18
N PRO A 211 3.17 -1.01 -7.76
CA PRO A 211 3.11 -0.35 -6.47
C PRO A 211 3.03 -1.36 -5.33
N GLN A 212 3.75 -1.10 -4.23
CA GLN A 212 3.73 -1.95 -3.04
C GLN A 212 3.05 -1.24 -1.87
N PHE A 213 2.03 -1.89 -1.31
CA PHE A 213 1.28 -1.43 -0.15
C PHE A 213 1.28 -2.50 0.93
N GLN A 214 1.32 -2.06 2.18
CA GLN A 214 1.12 -2.90 3.34
C GLN A 214 0.06 -2.27 4.24
N VAL A 215 -0.87 -3.09 4.71
CA VAL A 215 -1.91 -2.67 5.65
C VAL A 215 -1.69 -3.43 6.94
N ARG A 216 -1.65 -2.71 8.06
CA ARG A 216 -1.63 -3.25 9.41
C ARG A 216 -2.84 -2.70 10.16
N VAL A 217 -3.38 -3.47 11.09
CA VAL A 217 -4.44 -3.02 11.99
C VAL A 217 -3.90 -3.22 13.39
N ASP A 218 -3.97 -2.17 14.21
CA ASP A 218 -3.53 -2.25 15.60
C ASP A 218 -4.60 -2.92 16.49
N ASP A 219 -4.24 -3.19 17.74
CA ASP A 219 -5.14 -3.82 18.71
C ASP A 219 -6.39 -2.95 19.00
N LEU A 220 -6.31 -1.63 18.76
CA LEU A 220 -7.44 -0.71 18.87
C LEU A 220 -8.33 -0.70 17.61
N GLY A 221 -8.06 -1.58 16.64
CA GLY A 221 -8.77 -1.66 15.37
C GLY A 221 -8.50 -0.50 14.42
N ILE A 222 -7.44 0.28 14.62
CA ILE A 222 -7.06 1.41 13.76
C ILE A 222 -6.11 0.91 12.67
N ALA A 223 -6.42 1.23 11.41
CA ALA A 223 -5.56 0.85 10.30
C ALA A 223 -4.33 1.76 10.16
N GLN A 224 -3.21 1.15 9.81
CA GLN A 224 -1.99 1.79 9.33
C GLN A 224 -1.71 1.32 7.91
N ILE A 225 -1.43 2.25 7.01
CA ILE A 225 -1.19 1.97 5.60
C ILE A 225 0.21 2.48 5.25
N GLU A 226 1.08 1.59 4.79
CA GLU A 226 2.44 1.89 4.37
C GLU A 226 2.55 1.74 2.84
N PHE A 227 3.01 2.79 2.16
CA PHE A 227 3.24 2.82 0.71
C PHE A 227 4.72 3.00 0.39
N THR A 228 5.26 2.12 -0.45
CA THR A 228 6.60 2.25 -1.02
C THR A 228 6.50 2.41 -2.55
N PRO A 229 6.93 3.56 -3.11
CA PRO A 229 6.81 3.84 -4.54
C PRO A 229 7.96 3.16 -5.30
N ILE A 230 7.76 1.90 -5.70
CA ILE A 230 8.68 1.20 -6.61
C ILE A 230 8.43 1.69 -8.04
N MET A 231 8.64 2.99 -8.27
CA MET A 231 8.38 3.69 -9.53
C MET A 231 9.66 4.34 -10.06
N PRO A 232 9.85 4.44 -11.39
CA PRO A 232 11.11 4.92 -11.97
C PRO A 232 11.55 6.30 -11.46
N TRP A 233 10.62 7.21 -11.16
CA TRP A 233 10.91 8.55 -10.63
C TRP A 233 10.40 8.76 -9.18
N GLY A 234 10.12 7.69 -8.44
CA GLY A 234 9.74 7.75 -7.03
C GLY A 234 8.49 8.62 -6.76
N TYR A 235 8.48 9.31 -5.61
CA TYR A 235 7.37 10.16 -5.19
C TYR A 235 7.14 11.39 -6.08
N ASP A 236 8.17 11.87 -6.80
CA ASP A 236 8.02 13.04 -7.67
C ASP A 236 7.06 12.78 -8.84
N ASP A 237 6.94 11.53 -9.28
CA ASP A 237 6.00 11.14 -10.34
C ASP A 237 4.55 11.04 -9.83
N LEU A 238 4.30 11.18 -8.54
CA LEU A 238 2.98 11.02 -7.95
C LEU A 238 2.20 12.34 -7.98
N GLU A 239 1.20 12.44 -8.85
CA GLU A 239 0.29 13.60 -8.90
C GLU A 239 -0.77 13.52 -7.80
N LYS A 240 -1.33 12.32 -7.59
CA LYS A 240 -2.38 12.08 -6.61
C LYS A 240 -2.32 10.65 -6.08
N LEU A 241 -2.49 10.50 -4.79
CA LEU A 241 -2.66 9.22 -4.11
C LEU A 241 -3.91 9.28 -3.25
N GLU A 242 -4.85 8.39 -3.53
CA GLU A 242 -6.07 8.24 -2.75
C GLU A 242 -6.24 6.78 -2.38
N PHE A 243 -6.55 6.51 -1.13
CA PHE A 243 -6.89 5.17 -0.70
C PHE A 243 -8.05 5.21 0.29
N THR A 244 -8.86 4.17 0.27
CA THR A 244 -10.16 4.15 0.93
C THR A 244 -10.44 2.75 1.43
N ILE A 245 -10.80 2.64 2.70
CA ILE A 245 -11.16 1.38 3.34
C ILE A 245 -12.67 1.18 3.22
N TRP A 246 -13.05 0.01 2.72
CA TRP A 246 -14.43 -0.44 2.56
C TRP A 246 -14.66 -1.73 3.33
N GLY A 247 -15.83 -1.86 3.94
CA GLY A 247 -16.27 -3.12 4.55
C GLY A 247 -17.25 -2.93 5.70
N PRO A 248 -17.61 -4.02 6.39
CA PRO A 248 -17.14 -5.39 6.15
C PRO A 248 -17.67 -5.98 4.84
N VAL A 249 -16.87 -6.81 4.16
CA VAL A 249 -17.19 -7.42 2.86
C VAL A 249 -17.31 -8.94 3.01
N PRO A 250 -18.37 -9.58 2.49
CA PRO A 250 -18.51 -11.04 2.52
C PRO A 250 -17.36 -11.76 1.79
N GLU A 251 -17.03 -12.99 2.20
CA GLU A 251 -15.96 -13.82 1.58
C GLU A 251 -16.19 -14.11 0.09
N THR A 252 -17.45 -14.17 -0.35
CA THR A 252 -17.86 -14.45 -1.73
C THR A 252 -17.69 -13.25 -2.67
N ASP A 253 -17.69 -12.04 -2.10
CA ASP A 253 -17.63 -10.81 -2.87
C ASP A 253 -16.19 -10.28 -2.89
N LYS A 254 -15.70 -9.92 -4.08
CA LYS A 254 -14.36 -9.32 -4.20
C LYS A 254 -14.24 -7.99 -3.45
N SER A 255 -15.28 -7.15 -3.54
CA SER A 255 -15.32 -5.80 -2.99
C SER A 255 -16.74 -5.22 -3.07
N ILE A 256 -17.11 -4.34 -2.12
CA ILE A 256 -18.37 -3.60 -2.15
C ILE A 256 -18.06 -2.09 -2.11
N PHE A 257 -18.41 -1.36 -3.17
CA PHE A 257 -18.20 0.09 -3.28
C PHE A 257 -19.52 0.85 -3.19
N ASP A 258 -20.22 0.68 -2.08
CA ASP A 258 -21.41 1.45 -1.75
C ASP A 258 -21.09 2.32 -0.53
N THR A 259 -21.47 3.59 -0.60
CA THR A 259 -21.36 4.60 0.47
C THR A 259 -21.72 4.10 1.88
N MET A 260 -22.59 3.10 2.01
CA MET A 260 -22.92 2.50 3.31
C MET A 260 -21.78 1.65 3.92
N PHE A 261 -20.89 1.12 3.10
CA PHE A 261 -19.73 0.30 3.48
C PHE A 261 -18.43 1.11 3.46
N LEU A 262 -18.52 2.42 3.23
CA LEU A 262 -17.36 3.31 3.34
C LEU A 262 -17.02 3.46 4.81
N VAL A 263 -15.83 3.03 5.21
CA VAL A 263 -15.37 3.18 6.59
C VAL A 263 -14.49 4.42 6.73
N GLU A 264 -13.42 4.49 5.96
CA GLU A 264 -12.47 5.59 6.06
C GLU A 264 -11.86 5.94 4.70
N GLN A 265 -11.68 7.24 4.46
CA GLN A 265 -11.01 7.76 3.28
C GLN A 265 -9.77 8.55 3.69
N PHE A 266 -8.67 8.26 3.03
CA PHE A 266 -7.39 8.92 3.21
C PHE A 266 -7.08 9.74 1.96
N GLY A 267 -6.64 10.97 2.14
CA GLY A 267 -6.30 11.84 1.00
C GLY A 267 -5.71 13.20 1.32
N SER A 268 -5.88 13.71 2.54
CA SER A 268 -5.30 15.00 2.96
C SER A 268 -4.42 14.91 4.20
N ASP A 269 -4.33 13.73 4.82
CA ASP A 269 -3.54 13.56 6.03
C ASP A 269 -2.07 13.45 5.67
N ALA A 270 -1.24 14.21 6.40
CA ALA A 270 0.20 14.19 6.19
C ALA A 270 0.75 12.81 6.55
N PRO A 271 1.46 12.14 5.64
CA PRO A 271 2.13 10.88 5.95
C PRO A 271 3.29 11.11 6.93
N ILE A 272 3.65 10.05 7.64
CA ILE A 272 4.92 9.93 8.34
C ILE A 272 5.92 9.26 7.39
N ASN A 273 7.06 9.92 7.16
CA ASN A 273 8.12 9.36 6.35
C ASN A 273 8.93 8.34 7.16
N ARG A 274 9.18 7.18 6.56
CA ARG A 274 9.97 6.07 7.09
C ARG A 274 10.96 5.61 6.03
N THR A 275 11.96 4.84 6.44
CA THR A 275 12.74 4.04 5.51
C THR A 275 12.26 2.59 5.53
N ASP A 276 12.08 1.97 4.36
CA ASP A 276 11.78 0.55 4.18
C ASP A 276 12.96 -0.33 4.67
N SER A 277 12.77 -1.65 4.73
CA SER A 277 13.84 -2.58 5.13
C SER A 277 15.06 -2.60 4.18
N ASN A 278 14.92 -2.03 2.99
CA ASN A 278 15.97 -1.88 1.98
C ASN A 278 16.55 -0.45 1.96
N GLY A 279 16.12 0.44 2.86
CA GLY A 279 16.55 1.84 2.94
C GLY A 279 15.87 2.79 1.93
N ARG A 280 14.78 2.39 1.30
CA ARG A 280 13.95 3.22 0.42
C ARG A 280 13.01 4.09 1.24
N GLU A 281 12.63 5.25 0.71
CA GLU A 281 11.63 6.08 1.37
C GLU A 281 10.24 5.43 1.27
N ALA A 282 9.55 5.37 2.41
CA ALA A 282 8.20 4.86 2.56
C ALA A 282 7.34 5.91 3.30
N MET A 283 6.05 5.97 2.97
CA MET A 283 5.10 6.87 3.60
C MET A 283 4.05 6.05 4.34
N VAL A 284 3.78 6.42 5.59
CA VAL A 284 2.81 5.74 6.44
C VAL A 284 1.67 6.69 6.80
N TRP A 285 0.44 6.22 6.67
CA TRP A 285 -0.76 6.90 7.14
C TRP A 285 -1.41 6.10 8.26
N THR A 286 -1.84 6.80 9.30
CA THR A 286 -2.62 6.23 10.40
C THR A 286 -4.08 6.65 10.26
N GLY A 287 -5.00 5.70 10.38
CA GLY A 287 -6.43 5.94 10.45
C GLY A 287 -6.84 6.70 11.70
N LYS A 288 -8.05 7.25 11.68
CA LYS A 288 -8.67 7.98 12.79
C LYS A 288 -9.83 7.23 13.40
N LEU A 289 -10.36 6.23 12.68
CA LEU A 289 -11.53 5.47 13.08
C LEU A 289 -11.12 4.04 13.42
N GLN A 290 -11.75 3.52 14.47
CA GLN A 290 -11.72 2.09 14.75
C GLN A 290 -12.55 1.38 13.68
N LEU A 291 -11.93 0.42 13.00
CA LEU A 291 -12.55 -0.36 11.94
C LEU A 291 -13.56 -1.37 12.52
N PRO A 292 -14.65 -1.65 11.78
CA PRO A 292 -15.55 -2.73 12.16
C PRO A 292 -14.87 -4.09 11.96
N GLU A 293 -15.29 -5.07 12.75
CA GLU A 293 -14.83 -6.46 12.66
C GLU A 293 -15.18 -7.10 11.32
N GLY A 294 -14.28 -7.98 10.85
CA GLY A 294 -14.44 -8.78 9.64
C GLY A 294 -13.50 -8.40 8.50
N ASP A 295 -13.80 -8.92 7.30
CA ASP A 295 -12.98 -8.72 6.11
C ASP A 295 -13.17 -7.31 5.53
N MET A 296 -12.07 -6.58 5.43
CA MET A 296 -12.01 -5.24 4.90
C MET A 296 -11.25 -5.21 3.57
N VAL A 297 -11.55 -4.22 2.74
CA VAL A 297 -10.89 -4.00 1.45
C VAL A 297 -10.33 -2.58 1.41
N LEU A 298 -9.02 -2.47 1.26
CA LEU A 298 -8.37 -1.22 0.90
C LEU A 298 -8.38 -1.08 -0.63
N LYS A 299 -9.05 -0.03 -1.11
CA LYS A 299 -8.99 0.41 -2.50
C LYS A 299 -7.96 1.51 -2.63
N VAL A 300 -7.01 1.35 -3.55
CA VAL A 300 -5.97 2.34 -3.85
C VAL A 300 -6.16 2.88 -5.26
N CYS A 301 -5.99 4.19 -5.43
CA CYS A 301 -5.94 4.88 -6.71
C CYS A 301 -4.66 5.74 -6.75
N ILE A 302 -3.80 5.42 -7.71
CA ILE A 302 -2.56 6.15 -7.97
C ILE A 302 -2.72 6.91 -9.27
N LYS A 303 -2.42 8.20 -9.25
CA LYS A 303 -2.33 9.04 -10.45
C LYS A 303 -0.89 9.53 -10.57
N THR A 304 -0.18 9.01 -11.57
CA THR A 304 1.15 9.50 -11.97
C THR A 304 1.08 10.81 -12.77
N ALA A 305 2.21 11.50 -12.87
CA ALA A 305 2.38 12.80 -13.50
C ALA A 305 2.06 12.82 -15.00
N ASP A 306 2.14 11.67 -15.66
CA ASP A 306 1.85 11.51 -17.09
C ASP A 306 0.37 11.47 -17.44
N SER A 307 -0.48 11.83 -16.49
CA SER A 307 -1.93 11.69 -16.60
C SER A 307 -2.51 12.45 -17.77
N HIS A 308 -3.31 11.73 -18.56
CA HIS A 308 -4.27 12.37 -19.42
C HIS A 308 -5.45 12.84 -18.58
N ILE A 309 -6.02 14.00 -18.92
CA ILE A 309 -7.14 14.62 -18.18
C ILE A 309 -8.35 13.69 -18.00
N ASP A 310 -8.52 12.70 -18.86
CA ASP A 310 -9.63 11.75 -18.85
C ASP A 310 -9.40 10.53 -17.96
N LEU A 311 -8.14 10.25 -17.58
CA LEU A 311 -7.81 9.08 -16.77
C LEU A 311 -7.92 9.41 -15.28
N LYS A 312 -8.81 8.68 -14.58
CA LYS A 312 -9.06 8.88 -13.15
C LYS A 312 -7.95 8.32 -12.27
N CYS A 313 -7.47 7.10 -12.58
CA CYS A 313 -6.40 6.40 -11.88
C CYS A 313 -5.52 5.71 -12.93
N HIS A 314 -4.20 5.78 -12.76
CA HIS A 314 -3.23 5.01 -13.56
C HIS A 314 -3.02 3.61 -13.00
N ALA A 315 -2.99 3.46 -11.68
CA ALA A 315 -3.00 2.17 -11.03
C ALA A 315 -4.13 2.11 -10.01
N GLN A 316 -4.87 1.00 -10.04
CA GLN A 316 -5.90 0.69 -9.06
C GLN A 316 -5.53 -0.59 -8.33
N GLY A 317 -5.49 -0.53 -7.01
CA GLY A 317 -5.19 -1.66 -6.13
C GLY A 317 -6.42 -2.06 -5.31
N LEU A 318 -6.56 -3.36 -5.07
CA LEU A 318 -7.50 -3.93 -4.11
C LEU A 318 -6.73 -4.87 -3.19
N ILE A 319 -6.72 -4.56 -1.89
CA ILE A 319 -6.00 -5.32 -0.87
C ILE A 319 -7.01 -5.73 0.20
N ARG A 320 -7.20 -7.04 0.39
CA ARG A 320 -8.02 -7.59 1.47
C ARG A 320 -7.20 -7.77 2.73
N PHE A 321 -7.77 -7.37 3.86
CA PHE A 321 -7.20 -7.58 5.18
C PHE A 321 -8.32 -7.87 6.19
N GLU A 322 -7.99 -8.63 7.22
CA GLU A 322 -8.93 -9.01 8.26
C GLU A 322 -8.78 -8.07 9.46
N VAL A 323 -9.90 -7.66 10.03
CA VAL A 323 -9.95 -7.03 11.35
C VAL A 323 -10.50 -8.06 12.32
N THR A 324 -9.60 -8.67 13.09
CA THR A 324 -9.96 -9.62 14.14
C THR A 324 -10.47 -8.86 15.36
N ASP A 325 -11.53 -9.37 15.97
CA ASP A 325 -11.93 -8.95 17.31
C ASP A 325 -10.81 -9.27 18.31
N GLU A 326 -10.66 -8.42 19.33
CA GLU A 326 -9.92 -8.83 20.53
C GLU A 326 -10.73 -9.98 21.13
N THR A 327 -10.34 -11.22 20.83
CA THR A 327 -11.17 -12.39 21.11
C THR A 327 -11.73 -12.34 22.53
N GLU A 328 -13.00 -11.93 22.68
CA GLU A 328 -13.64 -12.01 23.98
C GLU A 328 -13.58 -13.48 24.38
N PRO A 329 -12.93 -13.81 25.51
CA PRO A 329 -12.76 -15.19 25.89
C PRO A 329 -14.15 -15.83 25.99
N LEU A 330 -14.34 -16.98 25.34
CA LEU A 330 -15.62 -17.73 25.26
C LEU A 330 -16.36 -17.84 26.60
N ALA A 331 -15.61 -17.77 27.70
CA ALA A 331 -16.11 -17.51 29.03
C ALA A 331 -14.99 -16.90 29.88
N SER A 332 -15.36 -16.17 30.93
CA SER A 332 -14.39 -15.60 31.85
C SER A 332 -13.48 -16.66 32.49
N ALA A 333 -12.23 -16.29 32.77
CA ALA A 333 -11.31 -17.15 33.52
C ALA A 333 -11.93 -17.69 34.81
N GLY A 334 -12.69 -16.86 35.55
CA GLY A 334 -13.43 -17.29 36.74
C GLY A 334 -14.46 -18.39 36.48
N LEU A 335 -15.17 -18.34 35.34
CA LEU A 335 -16.12 -19.38 34.96
C LEU A 335 -15.42 -20.70 34.60
N TRP A 336 -14.33 -20.64 33.83
CA TRP A 336 -13.55 -21.84 33.49
C TRP A 336 -12.85 -22.46 34.70
N LEU A 337 -12.28 -21.64 35.57
CA LEU A 337 -11.60 -22.09 36.80
C LEU A 337 -12.59 -22.66 37.82
N SER A 338 -13.76 -22.04 37.98
CA SER A 338 -14.81 -22.57 38.86
C SER A 338 -15.40 -23.88 38.33
N LEU A 339 -15.66 -23.99 37.01
CA LEU A 339 -16.13 -25.21 36.39
C LEU A 339 -15.10 -26.35 36.46
N SER A 340 -13.82 -26.06 36.22
CA SER A 340 -12.76 -27.07 36.30
C SER A 340 -12.49 -27.50 37.75
N CYS A 341 -12.53 -26.58 38.73
CA CYS A 341 -12.41 -26.92 40.15
C CYS A 341 -13.59 -27.79 40.63
N MET A 342 -14.82 -27.39 40.32
CA MET A 342 -16.00 -28.18 40.70
C MET A 342 -16.05 -29.52 39.96
N GLY A 343 -15.71 -29.51 38.66
CA GLY A 343 -15.63 -30.68 37.81
C GLY A 343 -14.61 -31.70 38.31
N THR A 344 -13.41 -31.27 38.70
CA THR A 344 -12.37 -32.15 39.24
C THR A 344 -12.79 -32.77 40.58
N VAL A 345 -13.43 -32.02 41.48
CA VAL A 345 -13.98 -32.55 42.73
C VAL A 345 -15.06 -33.60 42.45
N LEU A 346 -15.98 -33.34 41.52
CA LEU A 346 -17.03 -34.29 41.13
C LEU A 346 -16.46 -35.55 40.47
N ILE A 347 -15.51 -35.39 39.54
CA ILE A 347 -14.81 -36.50 38.88
C ILE A 347 -14.07 -37.35 39.92
N PHE A 348 -13.39 -36.72 40.87
CA PHE A 348 -12.70 -37.41 41.96
C PHE A 348 -13.68 -38.22 42.81
N ILE A 349 -14.81 -37.64 43.21
CA ILE A 349 -15.85 -38.34 43.99
C ILE A 349 -16.39 -39.54 43.22
N VAL A 350 -16.78 -39.35 41.95
CA VAL A 350 -17.32 -40.41 41.09
C VAL A 350 -16.29 -41.53 40.87
N ASN A 351 -15.05 -41.19 40.57
CA ASN A 351 -13.99 -42.18 40.37
C ASN A 351 -13.72 -42.98 41.65
N THR A 352 -13.71 -42.31 42.80
CA THR A 352 -13.49 -42.98 44.10
C THR A 352 -14.59 -43.99 44.41
N PHE A 353 -15.86 -43.64 44.16
CA PHE A 353 -16.97 -44.58 44.26
C PHE A 353 -16.85 -45.77 43.29
N ARG A 354 -16.35 -45.56 42.06
CA ARG A 354 -16.11 -46.65 41.10
C ARG A 354 -14.97 -47.59 41.52
N THR A 355 -13.95 -47.07 42.20
CA THR A 355 -12.81 -47.86 42.72
C THR A 355 -13.09 -48.61 44.02
N GLY A 356 -14.29 -48.46 44.61
CA GLY A 356 -14.72 -49.22 45.80
C GLY A 356 -14.24 -48.64 47.13
N VAL A 357 -13.64 -47.44 47.13
CA VAL A 357 -13.25 -46.74 48.35
C VAL A 357 -14.45 -45.92 48.85
N LEU A 358 -15.03 -46.29 50.00
CA LEU A 358 -16.08 -45.49 50.63
C LEU A 358 -15.46 -44.28 51.35
N ILE A 359 -15.62 -43.09 50.76
CA ILE A 359 -15.34 -41.83 51.45
C ILE A 359 -16.43 -41.63 52.53
N PRO A 360 -16.06 -41.36 53.80
CA PRO A 360 -17.04 -41.02 54.82
C PRO A 360 -17.90 -39.83 54.37
N PRO A 361 -19.24 -39.87 54.53
CA PRO A 361 -20.12 -38.77 54.12
C PRO A 361 -19.70 -37.36 54.58
N PRO A 362 -19.13 -37.17 55.79
CA PRO A 362 -18.63 -35.86 56.22
C PRO A 362 -17.49 -35.31 55.35
N LEU A 363 -16.64 -36.18 54.82
CA LEU A 363 -15.49 -35.82 53.97
C LEU A 363 -15.95 -35.37 52.58
N ILE A 364 -17.00 -35.99 52.04
CA ILE A 364 -17.64 -35.58 50.78
C ILE A 364 -18.22 -34.16 50.94
N GLY A 365 -18.90 -33.90 52.06
CA GLY A 365 -19.40 -32.56 52.40
C GLY A 365 -18.29 -31.53 52.51
N ALA A 366 -17.18 -31.86 53.17
CA ALA A 366 -16.03 -30.97 53.30
C ALA A 366 -15.36 -30.64 51.95
N LEU A 367 -15.23 -31.62 51.05
CA LEU A 367 -14.67 -31.42 49.71
C LEU A 367 -15.54 -30.50 48.84
N LEU A 368 -16.87 -30.68 48.89
CA LEU A 368 -17.81 -29.81 48.18
C LEU A 368 -17.79 -28.38 48.73
N VAL A 369 -17.74 -28.22 50.06
CA VAL A 369 -17.61 -26.90 50.69
C VAL A 369 -16.30 -26.23 50.31
N MET A 370 -15.18 -26.95 50.28
CA MET A 370 -13.92 -26.39 49.79
C MET A 370 -14.03 -25.96 48.33
N GLY A 371 -14.55 -26.80 47.44
CA GLY A 371 -14.76 -26.42 46.04
C GLY A 371 -15.64 -25.18 45.87
N LEU A 372 -16.66 -25.02 46.71
CA LEU A 372 -17.53 -23.83 46.72
C LEU A 372 -16.79 -22.56 47.20
N LEU A 373 -15.93 -22.71 48.21
CA LEU A 373 -15.12 -21.63 48.77
C LEU A 373 -13.98 -21.18 47.83
N PHE A 374 -13.63 -21.99 46.82
CA PHE A 374 -12.67 -21.61 45.78
C PHE A 374 -13.26 -20.73 44.68
N ILE A 375 -14.59 -20.69 44.52
CA ILE A 375 -15.26 -19.89 43.47
C ILE A 375 -14.96 -18.38 43.59
N PRO A 376 -15.02 -17.76 44.79
CA PRO A 376 -14.67 -16.35 44.93
C PRO A 376 -13.22 -16.06 44.51
N LEU A 377 -12.28 -16.93 44.89
CA LEU A 377 -10.87 -16.78 44.52
C LEU A 377 -10.64 -16.94 43.00
N ALA A 378 -11.41 -17.82 42.35
CA ALA A 378 -11.37 -18.00 40.91
C ALA A 378 -11.92 -16.77 40.16
N ASN A 379 -12.95 -16.11 40.70
CA ASN A 379 -13.53 -14.91 40.10
C ASN A 379 -12.65 -13.66 40.24
N ASP A 380 -11.74 -13.65 41.23
CA ASP A 380 -10.74 -12.58 41.38
C ASP A 380 -9.53 -12.75 40.43
N MET A 381 -9.44 -13.86 39.69
CA MET A 381 -8.39 -14.02 38.68
C MET A 381 -8.75 -13.25 37.41
N PRO A 382 -7.84 -12.41 36.88
CA PRO A 382 -8.04 -11.71 35.63
C PRO A 382 -8.11 -12.70 34.47
N ASP A 383 -8.74 -12.28 33.37
CA ASP A 383 -8.77 -13.12 32.18
C ASP A 383 -7.37 -13.23 31.56
N MET A 384 -7.02 -14.44 31.13
CA MET A 384 -5.75 -14.69 30.46
C MET A 384 -6.02 -14.70 28.95
N GLY A 385 -6.22 -13.51 28.38
CA GLY A 385 -6.43 -13.36 26.95
C GLY A 385 -7.21 -12.12 26.50
N GLY A 386 -7.91 -11.44 27.40
CA GLY A 386 -8.55 -10.14 27.12
C GLY A 386 -7.95 -9.03 27.97
N ASP A 387 -8.14 -7.78 27.55
CA ASP A 387 -7.84 -6.51 28.24
C ASP A 387 -7.31 -6.68 29.67
N VAL A 388 -6.00 -6.92 29.77
CA VAL A 388 -5.33 -7.11 31.07
C VAL A 388 -5.34 -5.75 31.75
N ARG A 389 -6.35 -5.51 32.58
CA ARG A 389 -6.36 -4.37 33.51
C ARG A 389 -5.26 -4.63 34.53
N VAL A 390 -4.05 -4.16 34.23
CA VAL A 390 -2.94 -4.12 35.18
C VAL A 390 -3.46 -3.39 36.41
N SER A 391 -3.55 -4.11 37.53
CA SER A 391 -4.00 -3.52 38.80
C SER A 391 -3.14 -2.30 39.13
N GLU A 392 -3.75 -1.25 39.69
CA GLU A 392 -3.03 -0.02 40.10
C GLU A 392 -1.88 -0.32 41.09
N ASP A 393 -1.97 -1.44 41.82
CA ASP A 393 -0.95 -1.91 42.78
C ASP A 393 0.03 -2.94 42.19
N ALA A 394 -0.06 -3.25 40.89
CA ALA A 394 0.78 -4.24 40.25
C ALA A 394 2.25 -3.79 40.27
N ARG A 395 3.14 -4.70 40.69
CA ARG A 395 4.57 -4.44 40.65
C ARG A 395 5.06 -4.46 39.21
N ILE A 396 5.65 -3.36 38.75
CA ILE A 396 6.30 -3.29 37.45
C ILE A 396 7.50 -4.27 37.45
N PRO A 397 7.58 -5.19 36.48
CA PRO A 397 8.76 -6.04 36.30
C PRO A 397 9.95 -5.19 35.86
N ASP A 398 11.15 -5.55 36.31
CA ASP A 398 12.36 -4.88 35.85
C ASP A 398 12.57 -5.17 34.36
N PHE A 399 12.99 -4.16 33.59
CA PHE A 399 13.13 -4.22 32.15
C PHE A 399 14.41 -3.52 31.70
N ILE A 400 14.91 -3.94 30.53
CA ILE A 400 16.02 -3.29 29.84
C ILE A 400 15.52 -2.95 28.44
N LEU A 401 15.47 -1.66 28.12
CA LEU A 401 15.05 -1.16 26.81
C LEU A 401 16.28 -0.75 26.01
N HIS A 402 16.26 -1.02 24.71
CA HIS A 402 17.22 -0.44 23.78
C HIS A 402 16.82 1.01 23.49
N GLN A 403 17.79 1.92 23.53
CA GLN A 403 17.57 3.34 23.22
C GLN A 403 18.09 3.67 21.82
N TYR A 404 17.65 4.81 21.29
CA TYR A 404 18.18 5.37 20.05
C TYR A 404 19.72 5.51 20.15
N GLY A 405 20.45 4.77 19.31
CA GLY A 405 21.92 4.67 19.35
C GLY A 405 22.45 3.38 20.00
N ASN A 406 23.73 3.38 20.41
CA ASN A 406 24.39 2.20 21.01
C ASN A 406 24.28 2.21 22.53
N GLY A 407 23.06 2.04 23.06
CA GLY A 407 22.86 1.96 24.50
C GLY A 407 21.61 1.19 24.90
N SER A 408 21.50 0.92 26.20
CA SER A 408 20.30 0.39 26.84
C SER A 408 19.99 1.18 28.10
N VAL A 409 18.72 1.26 28.46
CA VAL A 409 18.25 1.90 29.69
C VAL A 409 17.42 0.92 30.50
N SER A 410 17.70 0.82 31.79
CA SER A 410 16.92 -0.01 32.72
C SER A 410 15.90 0.83 33.49
N LEU A 411 14.89 0.17 34.08
CA LEU A 411 13.94 0.86 34.97
C LEU A 411 14.65 1.53 36.16
N ASP A 412 15.67 0.87 36.72
CA ASP A 412 16.49 1.43 37.81
C ASP A 412 17.20 2.72 37.41
N ASP A 413 17.70 2.79 36.17
CA ASP A 413 18.33 4.00 35.64
C ASP A 413 17.31 5.13 35.48
N LEU A 414 16.09 4.83 35.01
CA LEU A 414 15.00 5.81 34.86
C LEU A 414 14.48 6.34 36.19
N MET A 415 14.47 5.51 37.23
CA MET A 415 14.03 5.89 38.58
C MET A 415 15.10 6.64 39.38
N LYS A 416 16.36 6.66 38.92
CA LYS A 416 17.48 7.19 39.70
C LYS A 416 17.35 8.69 39.94
N GLY A 417 17.00 9.06 41.18
CA GLY A 417 16.81 10.46 41.58
C GLY A 417 15.47 11.05 41.13
N LYS A 418 14.56 10.22 40.59
CA LYS A 418 13.21 10.58 40.17
C LYS A 418 12.18 10.00 41.15
N LYS A 419 11.01 10.63 41.25
CA LYS A 419 9.89 10.19 42.09
C LYS A 419 8.91 9.29 41.34
N ALA A 420 8.82 9.46 40.02
CA ALA A 420 7.96 8.66 39.15
C ALA A 420 8.57 8.53 37.74
N VAL A 421 8.15 7.49 37.03
CA VAL A 421 8.45 7.27 35.61
C VAL A 421 7.12 7.14 34.88
N ALA A 422 6.93 7.93 33.83
CA ALA A 422 5.81 7.81 32.89
C ALA A 422 6.31 7.11 31.63
N ILE A 423 5.69 5.99 31.29
CA ILE A 423 6.01 5.17 30.12
C ILE A 423 4.87 5.30 29.13
N GLY A 424 5.14 5.86 27.96
CA GLY A 424 4.23 5.86 26.82
C GLY A 424 4.53 4.64 25.96
N ILE A 425 3.49 3.90 25.55
CA ILE A 425 3.62 2.81 24.60
C ILE A 425 3.00 3.29 23.29
N SER A 426 3.70 3.07 22.19
CA SER A 426 3.21 3.43 20.85
C SER A 426 3.60 2.37 19.84
N ILE A 427 2.83 2.31 18.75
CA ILE A 427 3.16 1.52 17.57
C ILE A 427 4.04 2.34 16.60
N PRO A 428 4.84 1.67 15.74
CA PRO A 428 5.65 2.32 14.72
C PRO A 428 4.85 3.28 13.82
N ALA A 429 5.50 4.36 13.39
CA ALA A 429 4.93 5.40 12.52
C ALA A 429 3.45 5.75 12.80
N SER A 430 3.14 6.05 14.07
CA SER A 430 1.83 6.51 14.50
C SER A 430 1.80 8.00 14.77
N ASN A 431 0.78 8.69 14.25
CA ASN A 431 0.54 10.10 14.61
C ASN A 431 0.30 10.27 16.12
N ASN A 432 -0.29 9.27 16.77
CA ASN A 432 -0.51 9.28 18.22
C ASN A 432 0.81 9.28 19.01
N ALA A 433 1.89 8.72 18.44
CA ALA A 433 3.21 8.74 19.07
C ALA A 433 3.80 10.16 19.13
N TYR A 434 3.59 10.96 18.07
CA TYR A 434 4.01 12.36 18.01
C TYR A 434 3.24 13.23 19.01
N ASP A 435 1.92 13.05 19.09
CA ASP A 435 1.09 13.77 20.06
C ASP A 435 1.45 13.41 21.50
N GLN A 436 1.66 12.12 21.80
CA GLN A 436 2.09 11.65 23.13
C GLN A 436 3.42 12.27 23.56
N ILE A 437 4.40 12.40 22.66
CA ILE A 437 5.68 13.05 22.98
C ILE A 437 5.52 14.52 23.28
N LYS A 438 4.65 15.21 22.56
CA LYS A 438 4.34 16.61 22.84
C LYS A 438 3.72 16.77 24.22
N GLU A 439 2.78 15.90 24.58
CA GLU A 439 2.20 15.88 25.93
C GLU A 439 3.24 15.58 27.02
N PHE A 440 4.18 14.66 26.75
CA PHE A 440 5.29 14.39 27.67
C PHE A 440 6.20 15.60 27.86
N ARG A 441 6.48 16.35 26.79
CA ARG A 441 7.27 17.59 26.86
C ARG A 441 6.56 18.65 27.71
N ASP A 442 5.28 18.87 27.46
CA ASP A 442 4.46 19.83 28.22
C ASP A 442 4.37 19.41 29.71
N ALA A 443 4.20 18.12 29.98
CA ALA A 443 4.17 17.59 31.34
C ALA A 443 5.53 17.72 32.04
N GLN A 444 6.64 17.53 31.32
CA GLN A 444 7.99 17.70 31.86
C GLN A 444 8.31 19.16 32.20
N GLU A 445 7.81 20.13 31.43
CA GLU A 445 7.93 21.55 31.78
C GLU A 445 7.22 21.90 33.09
N LEU A 446 6.10 21.22 33.38
CA LEU A 446 5.30 21.43 34.60
C LEU A 446 5.85 20.68 35.82
N LEU A 447 6.29 19.44 35.62
CA LEU A 447 6.70 18.52 36.70
C LEU A 447 8.21 18.55 36.98
N GLY A 448 8.99 19.14 36.06
CA GLY A 448 10.44 19.29 36.18
C GLY A 448 11.18 17.97 36.31
N ASP A 449 12.31 18.01 37.01
CA ASP A 449 13.18 16.85 37.19
C ASP A 449 12.66 15.79 38.17
N ASP A 450 11.44 15.91 38.69
CA ASP A 450 10.88 14.92 39.61
C ASP A 450 10.32 13.67 38.89
N VAL A 451 10.03 13.77 37.59
CA VAL A 451 9.44 12.68 36.79
C VAL A 451 10.33 12.40 35.58
N ALA A 452 10.51 11.14 35.22
CA ALA A 452 11.14 10.73 33.97
C ALA A 452 10.06 10.27 32.97
N PHE A 453 10.20 10.69 31.72
CA PHE A 453 9.30 10.30 30.62
C PHE A 453 10.07 9.43 29.64
N VAL A 454 9.46 8.34 29.19
CA VAL A 454 10.02 7.44 28.17
C VAL A 454 8.90 7.00 27.23
N GLN A 455 9.16 7.01 25.93
CA GLN A 455 8.30 6.37 24.94
C GLN A 455 8.94 5.04 24.51
N VAL A 456 8.13 3.99 24.47
CA VAL A 456 8.49 2.65 24.04
C VAL A 456 7.70 2.34 22.79
N VAL A 457 8.42 2.17 21.68
CA VAL A 457 7.82 1.74 20.41
C VAL A 457 7.83 0.22 20.36
N THR A 458 6.65 -0.38 20.19
CA THR A 458 6.46 -1.84 20.15
C THR A 458 5.51 -2.21 19.03
N GLY A 459 5.70 -3.40 18.46
CA GLY A 459 4.88 -3.92 17.36
C GLY A 459 5.74 -4.64 16.33
N ASP A 460 5.12 -4.94 15.19
CA ASP A 460 5.81 -5.53 14.06
C ASP A 460 6.63 -4.48 13.31
N ASP A 461 7.80 -4.87 12.82
CA ASP A 461 8.68 -4.04 11.96
C ASP A 461 9.04 -2.66 12.57
N VAL A 462 9.35 -2.67 13.87
CA VAL A 462 9.91 -1.51 14.60
C VAL A 462 11.32 -1.22 14.08
N ARG A 463 11.56 0.04 13.70
CA ARG A 463 12.83 0.56 13.20
C ARG A 463 13.35 1.69 14.07
N MET A 464 14.64 1.99 13.94
CA MET A 464 15.25 3.11 14.68
C MET A 464 14.68 4.47 14.26
N ASP A 465 14.19 4.59 13.03
CA ASP A 465 13.54 5.80 12.50
C ASP A 465 12.18 6.07 13.14
N ASP A 466 11.56 5.07 13.79
CA ASP A 466 10.30 5.24 14.53
C ASP A 466 10.52 5.88 15.91
N LEU A 467 11.77 5.94 16.38
CA LEU A 467 12.09 6.52 17.68
C LEU A 467 12.14 8.04 17.56
N ILE A 468 11.17 8.70 18.19
CA ILE A 468 11.10 10.16 18.21
C ILE A 468 11.82 10.64 19.49
N PRO A 469 12.83 11.51 19.38
CA PRO A 469 13.51 12.04 20.56
C PRO A 469 12.60 13.01 21.32
N LEU A 470 12.60 12.92 22.65
CA LEU A 470 11.85 13.85 23.51
C LEU A 470 12.34 15.29 23.35
N PHE A 471 13.63 15.46 23.07
CA PHE A 471 14.31 16.75 22.87
C PHE A 471 15.19 16.67 21.61
N GLU A 472 15.10 17.69 20.75
CA GLU A 472 16.01 17.89 19.62
C GLU A 472 17.38 18.39 20.07
#